data_AF-A0A531MGX7-F1
#
_entry.id   AF-A0A531MGX7-F1
#
_cell.length_a   1.000
_cell.length_b   1.000
_cell.length_c   1.000
_cell.angle_alpha   90.00
_cell.angle_beta   90.00
_cell.angle_gamma   90.00
#
_symmetry.space_group_name_H-M   'P 1'
#
loop_
_entity.id
_entity.type
_entity.pdbx_description
1 polymer ?
#
loop_
_entity_poly.entity_id
_entity_poly.type
_entity_poly.pdbx_seq_one_letter_code
_entity_poly.pdbx_strand_id
1 'polypeptide(L)'
;MTDATIDIRAGSFRPGTSDAEIEAAAAKAAQHRRRTVIFWRYAILIVFLAAWEIAGRKAWIDPFFYATPSAIAQRLYEWTTEGTSEGPLWY
;
A
#
# COMPACT_ATOMS: atom_id res chain seq x y z
N MET A 1 28.86 21.46 27.11
CA MET A 1 29.12 20.01 27.07
C MET A 1 27.97 19.34 27.79
N THR A 2 26.87 19.08 27.09
CA THR A 2 25.64 18.49 27.65
C THR A 2 25.59 17.03 27.23
N ASP A 3 25.80 16.14 28.20
CA ASP A 3 25.67 14.70 28.03
C ASP A 3 24.23 14.35 27.64
N ALA A 4 24.06 13.90 26.41
CA ALA A 4 22.85 13.24 25.97
C ALA A 4 22.78 11.88 26.66
N THR A 5 22.02 11.78 27.75
CA THR A 5 21.64 10.50 28.35
C THR A 5 20.78 9.73 27.33
N ILE A 6 21.41 8.88 26.54
CA ILE A 6 20.70 7.91 25.71
C ILE A 6 20.10 6.89 26.68
N ASP A 7 18.82 7.10 27.04
CA ASP A 7 17.98 6.09 27.68
C ASP A 7 17.72 4.97 26.67
N ILE A 8 18.70 4.08 26.52
CA ILE A 8 18.48 2.78 25.91
C ILE A 8 17.58 2.04 26.89
N ARG A 9 16.27 2.10 26.64
CA ARG A 9 15.31 1.15 27.21
C ARG A 9 15.70 -0.24 26.73
N ALA A 10 16.65 -0.84 27.43
CA ALA A 10 16.96 -2.25 27.35
C ALA A 10 15.63 -2.98 27.52
N GLY A 11 15.30 -3.82 26.54
CA GLY A 11 14.08 -4.61 26.55
C GLY A 11 13.93 -5.28 27.92
N SER A 12 12.81 -5.01 28.59
CA SER A 12 12.55 -5.56 29.91
C SER A 12 12.34 -7.07 29.79
N PHE A 13 13.42 -7.85 29.93
CA PHE A 13 13.32 -9.30 30.12
C PHE A 13 12.63 -9.55 31.45
N ARG A 14 11.44 -10.16 31.42
CA ARG A 14 10.78 -10.64 32.63
C ARG A 14 11.50 -11.92 33.08
N PRO A 15 12.03 -11.98 34.31
CA PRO A 15 12.63 -13.21 34.82
C PRO A 15 11.59 -14.35 34.77
N GLY A 16 11.88 -15.44 34.05
CA GLY A 16 11.00 -16.60 33.90
C GLY A 16 10.36 -16.82 32.52
N THR A 17 10.59 -15.94 31.54
CA THR A 17 10.14 -16.14 30.15
C THR A 17 11.17 -16.97 29.37
N SER A 18 10.74 -18.02 28.67
CA SER A 18 11.65 -18.86 27.87
C SER A 18 12.08 -18.17 26.57
N ASP A 19 13.27 -18.48 26.04
CA ASP A 19 13.77 -17.90 24.78
C ASP A 19 12.76 -18.06 23.62
N ALA A 20 12.03 -19.19 23.60
CA ALA A 20 10.99 -19.47 22.62
C ALA A 20 9.78 -18.51 22.73
N GLU A 21 9.38 -18.13 23.93
CA GLU A 21 8.29 -17.16 24.14
C GLU A 21 8.69 -15.75 23.71
N ILE A 22 9.97 -15.39 23.89
CA ILE A 22 10.52 -14.11 23.48
C ILE A 22 10.58 -14.03 21.95
N GLU A 23 11.07 -15.10 21.31
CA GLU A 23 11.10 -15.21 19.85
C GLU A 23 9.70 -15.17 19.25
N ALA A 24 8.74 -15.91 19.83
CA ALA A 24 7.35 -15.90 19.38
C ALA A 24 6.70 -14.52 19.52
N ALA A 25 6.95 -13.80 20.61
CA ALA A 25 6.47 -12.44 20.81
C ALA A 25 7.06 -11.45 19.79
N ALA A 26 8.36 -11.56 19.50
CA ALA A 26 9.04 -10.74 18.50
C ALA A 26 8.51 -11.01 17.07
N ALA A 27 8.35 -12.29 16.71
CA ALA A 27 7.78 -12.68 15.41
C ALA A 27 6.35 -12.17 15.23
N LYS A 28 5.52 -12.27 16.28
CA LYS A 28 4.15 -11.75 16.28
C LYS A 28 4.15 -10.23 16.08
N ALA A 29 4.98 -9.48 16.80
CA ALA A 29 5.08 -8.03 16.66
C ALA A 29 5.52 -7.63 15.23
N ALA A 30 6.48 -8.34 14.64
CA ALA A 30 6.91 -8.12 13.26
C ALA A 30 5.79 -8.40 12.24
N GLN A 31 5.03 -9.48 12.43
CA GLN A 31 3.88 -9.80 11.57
C GLN A 31 2.77 -8.75 11.67
N HIS A 32 2.47 -8.26 12.88
CA HIS A 32 1.51 -7.16 13.08
C HIS A 32 1.96 -5.91 12.34
N ARG A 33 3.22 -5.50 12.50
CA ARG A 33 3.78 -4.34 11.77
C ARG A 33 3.66 -4.53 10.25
N ARG A 34 4.02 -5.71 9.73
CA ARG A 34 3.91 -6.01 8.29
C ARG A 34 2.47 -5.90 7.81
N ARG A 35 1.50 -6.46 8.54
CA ARG A 35 0.08 -6.38 8.20
C ARG A 35 -0.43 -4.95 8.21
N THR A 36 -0.07 -4.16 9.22
CA THR A 36 -0.43 -2.74 9.30
C THR A 36 0.14 -1.94 8.13
N VAL A 37 1.41 -2.18 7.76
CA VAL A 37 2.02 -1.52 6.60
C VAL A 37 1.31 -1.90 5.32
N ILE A 38 1.07 -3.19 5.08
CA ILE A 38 0.38 -3.66 3.86
C ILE A 38 -1.04 -3.07 3.79
N PHE A 39 -1.77 -3.09 4.91
CA PHE A 39 -3.10 -2.49 5.00
C PHE A 39 -3.08 -1.02 4.57
N TRP A 40 -2.19 -0.20 5.17
CA TRP A 40 -2.13 1.22 4.83
C TRP A 40 -1.66 1.49 3.40
N ARG A 41 -0.77 0.66 2.83
CA ARG A 41 -0.37 0.77 1.42
C ARG A 41 -1.58 0.63 0.49
N TYR A 42 -2.41 -0.40 0.71
CA TYR A 42 -3.62 -0.58 -0.10
C TYR A 42 -4.70 0.44 0.22
N ALA A 43 -4.90 0.80 1.50
CA ALA A 43 -5.89 1.78 1.89
C ALA A 43 -5.62 3.14 1.24
N ILE A 44 -4.38 3.63 1.30
CA ILE A 44 -3.98 4.89 0.65
C ILE A 44 -4.19 4.81 -0.87
N LEU A 45 -3.77 3.71 -1.50
CA LEU A 45 -3.96 3.50 -2.94
C LEU A 45 -5.44 3.54 -3.33
N ILE A 46 -6.30 2.80 -2.61
CA ILE A 46 -7.74 2.74 -2.90
C ILE A 46 -8.39 4.11 -2.70
N VAL A 47 -8.08 4.82 -1.61
CA VAL A 47 -8.60 6.15 -1.35
C VAL A 47 -8.18 7.13 -2.44
N PHE A 48 -6.91 7.08 -2.85
CA PHE A 48 -6.40 7.91 -3.93
C PHE A 48 -7.12 7.64 -5.26
N LEU A 49 -7.26 6.38 -5.66
CA LEU A 49 -7.97 6.00 -6.90
C LEU A 49 -9.45 6.41 -6.84
N ALA A 50 -10.12 6.21 -5.71
CA ALA A 50 -11.51 6.61 -5.53
C ALA A 50 -11.67 8.14 -5.62
N ALA A 51 -10.79 8.91 -4.99
CA ALA A 51 -10.81 10.37 -5.07
C ALA A 51 -10.58 10.86 -6.51
N TRP A 52 -9.64 10.25 -7.23
CA TRP A 52 -9.37 10.57 -8.63
C TRP A 52 -10.57 10.25 -9.54
N GLU A 53 -11.17 9.07 -9.38
CA GLU A 53 -12.38 8.68 -10.12
C GLU A 53 -13.53 9.66 -9.88
N ILE A 54 -13.76 10.04 -8.62
CA ILE A 54 -14.79 11.01 -8.24
C ILE A 54 -14.49 12.39 -8.84
N ALA A 55 -13.25 12.85 -8.78
CA ALA A 55 -12.86 14.15 -9.32
C ALA A 55 -13.16 14.25 -10.83
N GLY A 56 -12.85 13.20 -11.60
CA GLY A 56 -13.21 13.14 -13.03
C GLY A 56 -14.73 13.09 -13.24
N ARG A 57 -15.45 12.20 -12.55
CA ARG A 57 -16.91 12.07 -12.72
C ARG A 57 -17.71 13.30 -12.29
N LYS A 58 -17.21 14.06 -11.32
CA LYS A 58 -17.81 15.32 -10.85
C LYS A 58 -17.35 16.54 -11.65
N ALA A 59 -16.53 16.35 -12.69
CA ALA A 59 -15.95 17.42 -13.49
C ALA A 59 -15.19 18.46 -12.65
N TRP A 60 -14.58 18.03 -11.53
CA TRP A 60 -13.62 18.86 -10.79
C TRP A 60 -12.31 18.99 -11.56
N ILE A 61 -11.99 17.96 -12.35
CA ILE A 61 -10.95 17.96 -13.37
C ILE A 61 -11.61 17.58 -14.70
N ASP A 62 -11.09 18.11 -15.80
CA ASP A 62 -11.64 17.86 -17.14
C ASP A 62 -11.37 16.39 -17.56
N PRO A 63 -12.41 15.55 -17.73
CA PRO A 63 -12.25 14.14 -18.11
C PRO A 63 -11.65 13.95 -19.51
N PHE A 64 -11.71 14.97 -20.37
CA PHE A 64 -11.12 14.91 -21.71
C PHE A 64 -9.59 14.84 -21.64
N PHE A 65 -8.97 15.65 -20.78
CA PHE A 65 -7.52 15.67 -20.59
C PHE A 65 -7.04 14.64 -19.57
N TYR A 66 -7.85 14.33 -18.56
CA TYR A 66 -7.49 13.44 -17.46
C TYR A 66 -8.43 12.24 -17.41
N ALA A 67 -8.01 11.12 -18.00
CA ALA A 67 -8.78 9.87 -17.97
C ALA A 67 -8.99 9.38 -16.53
N THR A 68 -10.15 8.77 -16.26
CA THR A 68 -10.43 8.16 -14.95
C THR A 68 -9.78 6.78 -14.82
N PRO A 69 -9.45 6.32 -13.59
CA PRO A 69 -8.97 4.97 -13.36
C PRO A 69 -9.78 3.88 -14.05
N SER A 70 -11.12 3.97 -14.01
CA SER A 70 -11.98 2.98 -14.65
C SER A 70 -11.85 2.98 -16.17
N ALA A 71 -11.72 4.16 -16.78
CA ALA A 71 -11.58 4.29 -18.23
C ALA A 71 -10.25 3.70 -18.71
N ILE A 72 -9.17 3.92 -17.97
CA ILE A 72 -7.86 3.32 -18.25
C ILE A 72 -7.95 1.80 -18.16
N ALA A 73 -8.57 1.26 -17.10
CA ALA A 73 -8.73 -0.18 -16.91
C ALA A 73 -9.58 -0.82 -18.02
N GLN A 74 -10.68 -0.17 -18.42
CA GLN A 74 -11.50 -0.62 -19.54
C GLN A 74 -10.70 -0.65 -20.84
N ARG A 75 -9.94 0.41 -21.12
CA ARG A 75 -9.14 0.50 -22.34
C ARG A 75 -8.06 -0.57 -22.40
N LEU A 76 -7.41 -0.85 -21.27
CA LEU A 76 -6.44 -1.92 -21.18
C LEU A 76 -7.10 -3.28 -21.41
N TYR A 77 -8.28 -3.51 -20.83
CA TYR A 77 -9.04 -4.74 -21.05
C TYR A 77 -9.35 -4.94 -22.54
N GLU A 78 -9.90 -3.92 -23.22
CA GLU A 78 -10.17 -3.94 -24.66
C GLU A 78 -8.92 -4.32 -25.45
N TRP A 79 -7.79 -3.66 -25.20
CA TRP A 79 -6.53 -3.98 -25.88
C TRP A 79 -6.06 -5.40 -25.59
N THR A 80 -6.37 -5.92 -24.41
CA THR A 80 -6.04 -7.31 -24.03
C THR A 80 -6.96 -8.38 -24.59
N THR A 81 -8.14 -8.03 -25.09
CA THR A 81 -9.09 -9.02 -25.64
C THR A 81 -9.28 -8.87 -27.14
N GLU A 82 -9.34 -7.63 -27.62
CA GLU A 82 -9.65 -7.29 -29.01
C GLU A 82 -8.39 -6.88 -29.80
N GLY A 83 -7.29 -6.64 -29.10
CA GLY A 83 -6.06 -6.13 -29.68
C GLY A 83 -6.08 -4.60 -29.84
N THR A 84 -5.01 -4.06 -30.40
CA THR A 84 -4.93 -2.65 -30.76
C THR A 84 -5.01 -2.49 -32.27
N SER A 85 -5.18 -1.25 -32.73
CA SER A 85 -5.10 -0.91 -34.16
C SER A 85 -3.76 -1.31 -34.80
N GLU A 86 -2.71 -1.50 -33.99
CA GLU A 86 -1.35 -1.87 -34.40
C GLU A 86 -1.06 -3.37 -34.20
N GLY A 87 -2.03 -4.16 -33.72
CA GLY A 87 -1.87 -5.58 -33.39
C GLY A 87 -2.01 -5.91 -31.90
N PRO A 88 -1.88 -7.18 -31.50
CA PRO A 88 -2.02 -7.64 -30.11
C PRO A 88 -0.87 -7.12 -29.22
N LEU A 89 -1.12 -6.87 -27.93
CA LEU A 89 -0.07 -6.39 -27.01
C LEU A 89 1.00 -7.45 -26.65
N TRP A 90 0.80 -8.71 -27.06
CA TRP A 90 1.64 -9.87 -26.71
C TRP A 90 2.20 -10.63 -27.92
N TYR A 91 1.99 -10.12 -29.15
CA TYR A 91 2.57 -10.66 -30.38
C TYR A 91 3.38 -9.59 -31.10
#